data_AF-A0A933IYP0-F1
#
_entry.id   AF-A0A933IYP0-F1
#
_cell.length_a   1.000
_cell.length_b   1.000
_cell.length_c   1.000
_cell.angle_alpha   90.00
_cell.angle_beta   90.00
_cell.angle_gamma   90.00
#
_symmetry.space_group_name_H-M   'P 1'
#
loop_
_entity.id
_entity.type
_entity.pdbx_description
1 polymer ?
#
loop_
_entity_poly.entity_id
_entity_poly.type
_entity_poly.pdbx_seq_one_letter_code
_entity_poly.pdbx_strand_id
1 'polypeptide(L)' 'QEQIAAMIGSCQQTVSEALKRLETQKMIQVSRKGITVLKPYDILARVN' A
#
# COMPACT_ATOMS: atom_id res chain seq x y z
N GLN A 1 1.95 8.22 4.98
CA GLN A 1 2.67 7.81 3.75
C GLN A 1 4.13 8.22 3.81
N GLU A 2 4.47 9.44 4.23
CA GLU A 2 5.87 9.86 4.46
C GLU A 2 6.63 8.90 5.39
N GLN A 3 6.04 8.50 6.51
CA GLN A 3 6.65 7.52 7.42
C GLN A 3 6.92 6.17 6.74
N ILE A 4 6.01 5.70 5.88
CA ILE A 4 6.20 4.46 5.11
C ILE A 4 7.37 4.62 4.14
N ALA A 5 7.40 5.74 3.41
CA ALA A 5 8.48 6.09 2.50
C ALA A 5 9.85 6.10 3.21
N ALA A 6 9.93 6.74 4.38
CA ALA A 6 11.15 6.77 5.19
C ALA A 6 11.58 5.36 5.65
N MET A 7 10.64 4.52 6.08
CA MET A 7 10.94 3.16 6.53
C MET A 7 11.50 2.26 5.42
N ILE A 8 11.04 2.43 4.19
CA ILE A 8 11.44 1.58 3.05
C ILE A 8 12.48 2.23 2.12
N GLY A 9 13.00 3.42 2.49
CA GLY A 9 13.96 4.15 1.67
C GLY A 9 13.40 4.59 0.30
N SER A 10 12.14 5.02 0.26
CA SER A 10 11.45 5.43 -0.98
C SER A 10 10.89 6.86 -0.88
N CYS A 11 10.54 7.44 -2.03
CA CYS A 11 9.88 8.73 -2.11
C CYS A 11 8.39 8.60 -1.74
N GLN A 12 7.84 9.60 -1.05
CA GLN A 12 6.42 9.62 -0.68
C GLN A 12 5.50 9.47 -1.92
N GLN A 13 5.89 10.08 -3.05
CA GLN A 13 5.15 9.98 -4.32
C GLN A 13 5.06 8.53 -4.79
N THR A 14 6.17 7.79 -4.79
CA THR A 14 6.21 6.37 -5.17
C THR A 14 5.32 5.51 -4.28
N VAL A 15 5.36 5.74 -2.96
CA VAL A 15 4.46 5.05 -2.02
C VAL A 15 3.00 5.38 -2.31
N SER A 16 2.68 6.65 -2.59
CA SER A 16 1.32 7.08 -2.94
C SER A 16 0.80 6.39 -4.20
N GLU A 17 1.62 6.32 -5.25
CA GLU A 17 1.28 5.63 -6.49
C GLU A 17 1.09 4.14 -6.29
N ALA A 18 1.96 3.50 -5.51
CA ALA A 18 1.83 2.09 -5.15
C ALA A 18 0.51 1.83 -4.43
N LEU A 19 0.19 2.60 -3.38
CA LEU A 19 -1.06 2.46 -2.62
C LEU A 19 -2.29 2.67 -3.50
N LYS A 20 -2.29 3.67 -4.39
CA LYS A 20 -3.38 3.87 -5.36
C LYS A 20 -3.57 2.66 -6.28
N ARG A 21 -2.49 2.06 -6.78
CA ARG A 21 -2.58 0.86 -7.63
C ARG A 21 -3.17 -0.33 -6.87
N LEU A 22 -2.75 -0.54 -5.62
CA LEU A 22 -3.27 -1.62 -4.78
C LEU A 22 -4.76 -1.42 -4.44
N GLU A 23 -5.18 -0.16 -4.23
CA GLU A 23 -6.58 0.20 -3.97
C GLU A 23 -7.47 0.01 -5.21
N THR A 24 -7.02 0.45 -6.39
CA THR A 24 -7.72 0.21 -7.67
C THR A 24 -7.93 -1.30 -7.93
N GLN A 25 -6.96 -2.11 -7.52
CA GLN A 25 -7.04 -3.57 -7.62
C GLN A 25 -7.91 -4.23 -6.53
N LYS A 26 -8.57 -3.43 -5.68
CA LYS A 26 -9.43 -3.88 -4.56
C LYS A 26 -8.72 -4.81 -3.59
N MET A 27 -7.41 -4.64 -3.40
CA MET A 27 -6.63 -5.43 -2.45
C MET A 27 -6.49 -4.73 -1.10
N ILE A 28 -6.46 -3.40 -1.11
CA ILE A 28 -6.44 -2.57 0.09
C ILE A 28 -7.50 -1.47 0.00
N GLN A 29 -7.81 -0.86 1.13
CA GLN A 29 -8.55 0.38 1.23
C GLN A 29 -7.73 1.39 2.03
N VAL A 30 -7.51 2.58 1.48
CA VAL A 30 -6.75 3.64 2.14
C VAL A 30 -7.72 4.65 2.76
N SER A 31 -7.51 4.95 4.04
CA SER A 31 -8.24 5.99 4.78
C SER A 31 -7.26 7.04 5.30
N ARG A 32 -7.78 8.17 5.82
CA ARG A 32 -6.93 9.24 6.38
C ARG A 32 -5.97 8.76 7.49
N LYS A 33 -6.35 7.73 8.26
CA LYS A 33 -5.60 7.28 9.45
C LYS A 33 -5.11 5.83 9.38
N GLY A 34 -5.31 5.14 8.25
CA GLY A 34 -4.94 3.72 8.17
C GLY A 34 -5.15 3.11 6.81
N ILE A 35 -4.61 1.90 6.65
CA ILE A 35 -4.73 1.08 5.45
C ILE A 35 -5.35 -0.25 5.90
N THR A 36 -6.49 -0.61 5.32
CA THR A 36 -7.15 -1.90 5.55
C THR A 36 -6.78 -2.86 4.44
N VAL A 37 -6.32 -4.05 4.81
CA VAL A 37 -6.02 -5.13 3.86
C VAL A 37 -7.31 -5.90 3.59
N LEU A 38 -7.83 -5.82 2.37
CA LEU A 38 -9.09 -6.47 1.98
C LEU A 38 -8.87 -7.92 1.56
N LYS A 39 -7.72 -8.22 0.93
CA LYS A 39 -7.36 -9.55 0.43
C LYS A 39 -5.95 -9.95 0.88
N PRO A 40 -5.77 -10.39 2.14
CA PRO A 40 -4.45 -10.67 2.70
C PRO A 40 -3.68 -11.75 1.93
N TYR A 41 -4.35 -12.83 1.51
CA TYR A 41 -3.72 -13.94 0.79
C TYR A 41 -3.24 -13.55 -0.61
N ASP A 42 -4.03 -12.77 -1.36
CA ASP A 42 -3.66 -12.29 -2.69
C ASP A 42 -2.42 -11.37 -2.64
N ILE A 43 -2.29 -10.57 -1.58
CA ILE A 43 -1.12 -9.73 -1.34
C ILE A 43 0.09 -10.60 -1.01
N LEU A 44 -0.03 -11.56 -0.09
CA LEU A 44 1.06 -12.47 0.28
C LEU A 44 1.60 -13.26 -0.92
N ALA A 45 0.71 -13.72 -1.81
CA ALA A 45 1.09 -14.42 -3.03
C ALA A 45 1.91 -13.58 -4.03
N ARG A 46 1.90 -12.25 -3.89
CA ARG A 46 2.68 -11.33 -4.75
C ARG A 46 4.04 -10.93 -4.19
N VAL A 47 4.27 -11.18 -2.90
CA VAL A 47 5.53 -10.83 -2.22
C VAL A 47 6.45 -12.05 -2.05
N ASN A 48 5.96 -13.25 -2.37
CA ASN A 48 6.72 -14.50 -2.43
C ASN A 48 7.35 -14.72 -3.81
#